data_AF-A0A9Q0TM26-F1
#
_entry.id   AF-A0A9Q0TM26-F1
#
_cell.length_a   1.000
_cell.length_b   1.000
_cell.length_c   1.000
_cell.angle_alpha   90.00
_cell.angle_beta   90.00
_cell.angle_gamma   90.00
#
_symmetry.space_group_name_H-M   'P 1'
#
loop_
_entity.id
_entity.type
_entity.pdbx_description
1 polymer ?
#
loop_
_entity_poly.entity_id
_entity_poly.type
_entity_poly.pdbx_seq_one_letter_code
_entity_poly.pdbx_strand_id
1 'polypeptide(L)'
;MEQTETIQDDRHQYASIQAILYGPYLLAGHTSGDWNLKTGSAESLSDSITPIPASYNEQLISFSQDSGNLTFVLTNSNQSITMEEYPKSGTDACLQATFRIVLNESSPSEVFGIKDVIGKSVMLEPFDLPGMLLAQQGTDGSLAVTNSADDDGSSIFRVVSGLDGKDGTVSLESGSQAGCYIYSGVNYKPGQSMKLSCESGSSDTGFNQGASFVMNKGLSEYHPISFVAKGDKRNFLLAPLHSFRDEFYTIYFNIQA
;
A
#
# COMPACT_ATOMS: atom_id res chain seq x y z
N MET A 1 -10.00 -4.70 24.77
CA MET A 1 -9.89 -3.60 25.74
C MET A 1 -8.56 -2.94 25.46
N GLU A 2 -8.59 -1.77 24.84
CA GLU A 2 -7.40 -0.99 24.52
C GLU A 2 -7.09 -0.07 25.70
N GLN A 3 -5.81 0.09 26.03
CA GLN A 3 -5.34 0.96 27.10
C GLN A 3 -4.13 1.73 26.59
N THR A 4 -3.92 2.95 27.09
CA THR A 4 -2.69 3.71 26.82
C THR A 4 -1.80 3.81 28.04
N GLU A 5 -0.50 3.94 27.82
CA GLU A 5 0.51 4.12 28.87
C GLU A 5 1.38 5.34 28.58
N THR A 6 1.48 6.26 29.53
CA THR A 6 2.27 7.49 29.42
C THR A 6 3.76 7.23 29.66
N ILE A 7 4.62 7.98 28.98
CA ILE A 7 6.05 8.01 29.32
C ILE A 7 6.23 8.55 30.76
N GLN A 8 7.16 7.95 31.51
CA GLN A 8 7.59 8.42 32.83
C GLN A 8 8.52 9.64 32.70
N ASP A 9 8.01 10.74 32.14
CA ASP A 9 8.73 12.01 31.98
C ASP A 9 7.80 13.19 32.25
N ASP A 10 8.09 13.94 33.30
CA ASP A 10 7.22 15.02 33.79
C ASP A 10 7.34 16.33 32.99
N ARG A 11 8.21 16.41 31.98
CA ARG A 11 8.33 17.62 31.15
C ARG A 11 7.08 17.75 30.29
N HIS A 12 6.46 18.93 30.30
CA HIS A 12 5.21 19.22 29.60
C HIS A 12 5.17 18.79 28.12
N GLN A 13 6.30 18.83 27.44
CA GLN A 13 6.42 18.43 26.03
C GLN A 13 6.24 16.92 25.76
N TYR A 14 6.25 16.06 26.80
CA TYR A 14 5.99 14.61 26.67
C TYR A 14 4.64 14.19 27.26
N ALA A 15 3.84 15.13 27.79
CA ALA A 15 2.58 14.82 28.48
C ALA A 15 1.52 14.15 27.58
N SER A 16 1.55 14.43 26.28
CA SER A 16 0.64 13.84 25.29
C SER A 16 1.18 12.53 24.69
N ILE A 17 2.35 12.07 25.11
CA ILE A 17 3.00 10.92 24.50
C ILE A 17 2.61 9.65 25.21
N GLN A 18 2.00 8.74 24.44
CA GLN A 18 1.45 7.51 24.98
C GLN A 18 1.78 6.33 24.08
N ALA A 19 2.08 5.20 24.71
CA ALA A 19 2.07 3.89 24.08
C ALA A 19 0.63 3.35 24.04
N ILE A 20 0.33 2.48 23.08
CA ILE A 20 -0.98 1.86 22.93
C ILE A 20 -0.84 0.36 23.22
N LEU A 21 -1.68 -0.16 24.10
CA LEU A 21 -1.76 -1.57 24.46
C LEU A 21 -3.11 -2.17 24.03
N TYR A 22 -3.06 -3.40 23.51
CA TYR A 22 -4.22 -4.24 23.29
C TYR A 22 -4.08 -5.53 24.11
N GLY A 23 -4.77 -5.61 25.25
CA GLY A 23 -4.55 -6.68 26.21
C GLY A 23 -3.08 -6.70 26.68
N PRO A 24 -2.35 -7.83 26.57
CA PRO A 24 -0.94 -7.88 26.95
C PRO A 24 0.02 -7.36 25.87
N TYR A 25 -0.48 -6.95 24.70
CA TYR A 25 0.35 -6.60 23.56
C TYR A 25 0.60 -5.10 23.48
N LEU A 26 1.87 -4.71 23.49
CA LEU A 26 2.29 -3.37 23.11
C LEU A 26 2.20 -3.23 21.60
N LEU A 27 1.40 -2.28 21.12
CA LEU A 27 1.26 -1.99 19.70
C LEU A 27 2.34 -0.99 19.26
N ALA A 28 2.98 -1.29 18.13
CA ALA A 28 3.91 -0.41 17.45
C ALA A 28 3.39 -0.12 16.03
N GLY A 29 3.63 1.08 15.52
CA GLY A 29 3.27 1.47 14.17
C GLY A 29 4.42 1.29 13.18
N HIS A 30 4.11 0.81 11.98
CA HIS A 30 5.02 0.80 10.83
C HIS A 30 5.25 2.23 10.31
N THR A 31 6.08 2.99 11.03
CA THR A 31 6.37 4.39 10.75
C THR A 31 7.72 4.80 11.34
N SER A 32 8.46 5.62 10.59
CA SER A 32 9.70 6.25 11.02
C SER A 32 9.57 7.78 10.87
N GLY A 33 9.05 8.43 11.92
CA GLY A 33 9.10 9.89 12.02
C GLY A 33 7.76 10.56 12.32
N ASP A 34 6.68 10.23 11.58
CA ASP A 34 5.34 10.70 11.97
C ASP A 34 4.72 9.77 13.00
N TRP A 35 4.11 10.39 14.00
CA TRP A 35 3.65 9.78 15.25
C TRP A 35 2.48 10.57 15.86
N ASN A 36 1.89 11.53 15.13
CA ASN A 36 0.76 12.32 15.62
C ASN A 36 -0.55 11.62 15.28
N LEU A 37 -1.25 11.16 16.32
CA LEU A 37 -2.57 10.57 16.17
C LEU A 37 -3.65 11.63 16.23
N LYS A 38 -4.65 11.46 15.37
CA LYS A 38 -5.82 12.33 15.32
C LYS A 38 -6.85 11.81 16.31
N THR A 39 -6.87 12.43 17.47
CA THR A 39 -7.97 12.47 18.39
C THR A 39 -8.94 13.54 17.88
N GLY A 40 -9.99 13.12 17.17
CA GLY A 40 -11.04 14.05 16.73
C GLY A 40 -11.88 14.55 17.92
N SER A 41 -13.15 14.92 17.67
CA SER A 41 -14.18 15.03 18.72
C SER A 41 -14.54 13.69 19.38
N ALA A 42 -13.68 12.68 19.23
CA ALA A 42 -13.86 11.35 19.75
C ALA A 42 -13.63 11.39 21.26
N GLU A 43 -14.64 11.01 22.02
CA GLU A 43 -14.55 10.93 23.48
C GLU A 43 -13.59 9.79 23.94
N SER A 44 -13.15 8.92 23.00
CA SER A 44 -12.29 7.77 23.29
C SER A 44 -11.28 7.44 22.18
N LEU A 45 -10.11 6.92 22.58
CA LEU A 45 -9.08 6.38 21.67
C LEU A 45 -9.62 5.28 20.75
N SER A 46 -10.59 4.48 21.21
CA SER A 46 -11.15 3.36 20.46
C SER A 46 -11.95 3.79 19.22
N ASP A 47 -12.36 5.05 19.12
CA ASP A 47 -12.99 5.58 17.89
C ASP A 47 -11.96 5.93 16.80
N SER A 48 -10.68 6.03 17.18
CA SER A 48 -9.56 6.38 16.30
C SER A 48 -8.76 5.16 15.82
N ILE A 49 -8.94 3.99 16.46
CA ILE A 49 -8.23 2.75 16.18
C ILE A 49 -9.24 1.68 15.76
N THR A 50 -9.07 1.12 14.57
CA THR A 50 -10.01 0.14 14.00
C THR A 50 -9.29 -1.17 13.69
N PRO A 51 -9.82 -2.33 14.12
CA PRO A 51 -9.19 -3.62 13.83
C PRO A 51 -9.24 -3.93 12.33
N ILE A 52 -8.16 -4.52 11.81
CA ILE A 52 -8.10 -4.99 10.44
C ILE A 52 -8.73 -6.38 10.35
N PRO A 53 -9.75 -6.60 9.50
CA PRO A 53 -10.32 -7.93 9.29
C PRO A 53 -9.29 -8.91 8.72
N ALA A 54 -9.28 -10.15 9.23
CA ALA A 54 -8.35 -11.17 8.74
C ALA A 54 -8.48 -11.45 7.24
N SER A 55 -9.68 -11.28 6.68
CA SER A 55 -9.94 -11.44 5.24
C SER A 55 -9.20 -10.44 4.35
N TYR A 56 -8.66 -9.35 4.91
CA TYR A 56 -7.88 -8.38 4.14
C TYR A 56 -6.56 -8.97 3.67
N ASN A 57 -6.02 -10.00 4.33
CA ASN A 57 -4.80 -10.69 3.88
C ASN A 57 -4.97 -11.37 2.53
N GLU A 58 -6.19 -11.77 2.16
CA GLU A 58 -6.47 -12.33 0.83
C GLU A 58 -6.43 -11.24 -0.27
N GLN A 59 -6.57 -9.98 0.10
CA GLN A 59 -6.53 -8.85 -0.83
C GLN A 59 -5.13 -8.28 -1.04
N LEU A 60 -4.12 -8.85 -0.39
CA LEU A 60 -2.73 -8.36 -0.44
C LEU A 60 -1.98 -8.97 -1.61
N ILE A 61 -1.40 -8.09 -2.41
CA ILE A 61 -0.69 -8.44 -3.63
C ILE A 61 0.63 -7.69 -3.77
N SER A 62 1.48 -8.19 -4.65
CA SER A 62 2.65 -7.49 -5.17
C SER A 62 2.72 -7.65 -6.69
N PHE A 63 3.22 -6.63 -7.38
CA PHE A 63 3.44 -6.68 -8.82
C PHE A 63 4.92 -6.80 -9.11
N SER A 64 5.31 -7.81 -9.89
CA SER A 64 6.71 -8.02 -10.24
C SER A 64 6.94 -8.09 -11.75
N GLN A 65 8.17 -7.81 -12.14
CA GLN A 65 8.63 -7.93 -13.52
C GLN A 65 10.11 -8.30 -13.52
N ASP A 66 10.49 -9.21 -14.40
CA ASP A 66 11.89 -9.60 -14.57
C ASP A 66 12.58 -8.66 -15.57
N SER A 67 13.78 -8.22 -15.22
CA SER A 67 14.66 -7.39 -16.06
C SER A 67 16.09 -7.93 -15.93
N GLY A 68 16.61 -8.51 -17.01
CA GLY A 68 17.88 -9.23 -16.98
C GLY A 68 17.82 -10.46 -16.08
N ASN A 69 18.70 -10.53 -15.08
CA ASN A 69 18.77 -11.63 -14.11
C ASN A 69 18.14 -11.28 -12.75
N LEU A 70 17.44 -10.14 -12.67
CA LEU A 70 16.85 -9.62 -11.45
C LEU A 70 15.34 -9.53 -11.60
N THR A 71 14.65 -9.80 -10.49
CA THR A 71 13.21 -9.54 -10.36
C THR A 71 13.04 -8.22 -9.65
N PHE A 72 12.18 -7.38 -10.21
CA PHE A 72 11.81 -6.09 -9.65
C PHE A 72 10.36 -6.10 -9.22
N VAL A 73 10.03 -5.28 -8.24
CA VAL A 73 8.69 -5.14 -7.67
C VAL A 73 8.25 -3.69 -7.65
N LEU A 74 6.96 -3.48 -7.90
CA LEU A 74 6.30 -2.19 -7.74
C LEU A 74 6.38 -1.78 -6.27
N THR A 75 6.87 -0.58 -5.98
CA THR A 75 7.18 -0.15 -4.62
C THR A 75 6.75 1.29 -4.38
N ASN A 76 6.10 1.55 -3.24
CA ASN A 76 5.88 2.88 -2.70
C ASN A 76 7.16 3.45 -2.07
N SER A 77 7.82 4.35 -2.79
CA SER A 77 9.04 5.04 -2.39
C SER A 77 8.72 6.50 -2.10
N ASN A 78 8.37 6.81 -0.85
CA ASN A 78 8.01 8.18 -0.41
C ASN A 78 6.84 8.79 -1.21
N GLN A 79 5.73 8.06 -1.35
CA GLN A 79 4.53 8.47 -2.11
C GLN A 79 4.74 8.62 -3.63
N SER A 80 5.94 8.29 -4.12
CA SER A 80 6.20 8.04 -5.54
C SER A 80 6.29 6.53 -5.76
N ILE A 81 6.00 6.09 -6.97
CA ILE A 81 5.95 4.65 -7.26
C ILE A 81 7.09 4.31 -8.19
N THR A 82 7.91 3.35 -7.75
CA THR A 82 9.12 2.94 -8.45
C THR A 82 9.17 1.43 -8.60
N MET A 83 9.98 0.96 -9.56
CA MET A 83 10.42 -0.43 -9.57
C MET A 83 11.72 -0.56 -8.77
N GLU A 84 11.69 -1.40 -7.74
CA GLU A 84 12.85 -1.73 -6.91
C GLU A 84 13.20 -3.21 -7.03
N GLU A 85 14.44 -3.58 -6.70
CA GLU A 85 14.83 -4.98 -6.63
C GLU A 85 13.98 -5.73 -5.59
N TYR A 86 13.69 -7.00 -5.88
CA TYR A 86 12.89 -7.83 -4.99
C TYR A 86 13.50 -7.84 -3.57
N PRO A 87 12.72 -7.43 -2.54
CA PRO A 87 13.28 -7.13 -1.23
C PRO A 87 13.60 -8.39 -0.42
N LYS A 88 14.49 -8.21 0.57
CA LYS A 88 14.69 -9.22 1.61
C LYS A 88 13.45 -9.26 2.51
N SER A 89 13.01 -10.48 2.84
CA SER A 89 11.85 -10.71 3.71
C SER A 89 12.01 -10.04 5.08
N GLY A 90 10.93 -9.42 5.57
CA GLY A 90 10.88 -8.80 6.91
C GLY A 90 11.50 -7.41 6.99
N THR A 91 11.68 -6.73 5.85
CA THR A 91 12.17 -5.35 5.78
C THR A 91 11.04 -4.40 5.36
N ASP A 92 11.20 -3.09 5.60
CA ASP A 92 10.20 -2.09 5.18
C ASP A 92 9.90 -2.13 3.68
N ALA A 93 10.87 -2.54 2.87
CA ALA A 93 10.69 -2.70 1.43
C ALA A 93 9.63 -3.76 1.08
N CYS A 94 9.42 -4.79 1.93
CA CYS A 94 8.29 -5.71 1.74
C CYS A 94 6.94 -5.03 1.99
N LEU A 95 6.85 -4.14 2.99
CA LEU A 95 5.64 -3.36 3.25
C LEU A 95 5.34 -2.43 2.08
N GLN A 96 6.36 -1.70 1.62
CA GLN A 96 6.27 -0.73 0.53
C GLN A 96 5.94 -1.36 -0.82
N ALA A 97 6.33 -2.62 -1.03
CA ALA A 97 6.03 -3.39 -2.25
C ALA A 97 4.74 -4.23 -2.14
N THR A 98 3.98 -4.08 -1.05
CA THR A 98 2.70 -4.75 -0.85
C THR A 98 1.56 -3.75 -0.99
N PHE A 99 0.54 -4.13 -1.74
CA PHE A 99 -0.66 -3.33 -1.94
C PHE A 99 -1.90 -4.15 -1.60
N ARG A 100 -2.92 -3.50 -1.04
CA ARG A 100 -4.26 -4.06 -0.92
C ARG A 100 -5.08 -3.67 -2.14
N ILE A 101 -5.68 -4.65 -2.80
CA ILE A 101 -6.68 -4.40 -3.85
C ILE A 101 -8.00 -4.00 -3.19
N VAL A 102 -8.49 -2.83 -3.56
CA VAL A 102 -9.81 -2.32 -3.15
C VAL A 102 -10.75 -2.42 -4.34
N LEU A 103 -11.79 -3.26 -4.21
CA LEU A 103 -12.85 -3.41 -5.20
C LEU A 103 -13.98 -2.42 -4.90
N ASN A 104 -14.55 -1.80 -5.93
CA ASN A 104 -15.72 -0.91 -5.81
C ASN A 104 -17.06 -1.68 -5.66
N GLU A 105 -17.02 -2.99 -5.45
CA GLU A 105 -18.23 -3.80 -5.33
C GLU A 105 -18.73 -3.84 -3.88
N SER A 106 -20.05 -3.72 -3.71
CA SER A 106 -20.78 -3.62 -2.44
C SER A 106 -20.69 -4.84 -1.52
N SER A 107 -19.93 -5.87 -1.89
CA SER A 107 -19.63 -7.04 -1.06
C SER A 107 -18.13 -7.35 -1.14
N PRO A 108 -17.44 -7.54 0.00
CA PRO A 108 -16.07 -8.02 0.01
C PRO A 108 -16.06 -9.44 -0.55
N SER A 109 -15.87 -9.56 -1.86
CA SER A 109 -15.57 -10.82 -2.51
C SER A 109 -14.14 -11.17 -2.14
N GLU A 110 -13.92 -12.38 -1.63
CA GLU A 110 -12.59 -12.92 -1.42
C GLU A 110 -11.84 -12.86 -2.75
N VAL A 111 -10.72 -12.12 -2.78
CA VAL A 111 -9.83 -12.09 -3.94
C VAL A 111 -8.84 -13.23 -3.74
N PHE A 112 -9.06 -14.37 -4.38
CA PHE A 112 -8.18 -15.54 -4.17
C PHE A 112 -7.06 -15.63 -5.21
N GLY A 113 -7.03 -14.70 -6.18
CA GLY A 113 -5.92 -14.56 -7.11
C GLY A 113 -6.27 -13.80 -8.38
N ILE A 114 -5.32 -13.84 -9.33
CA ILE A 114 -5.35 -13.13 -10.61
C ILE A 114 -6.68 -13.27 -11.36
N LYS A 115 -7.27 -14.47 -11.36
CA LYS A 115 -8.50 -14.77 -12.12
C LYS A 115 -9.73 -14.02 -11.59
N ASP A 116 -9.73 -13.67 -10.31
CA ASP A 116 -10.89 -13.03 -9.67
C ASP A 116 -10.92 -11.52 -9.89
N VAL A 117 -9.81 -10.95 -10.34
CA VAL A 117 -9.64 -9.50 -10.55
C VAL A 117 -9.54 -9.10 -12.02
N ILE A 118 -9.12 -10.00 -12.92
CA ILE A 118 -9.15 -9.72 -14.37
C ILE A 118 -10.56 -9.32 -14.81
N GLY A 119 -10.64 -8.21 -15.54
CA GLY A 119 -11.86 -7.61 -16.05
C GLY A 119 -12.52 -6.60 -15.10
N LYS A 120 -12.11 -6.54 -13.83
CA LYS A 120 -12.67 -5.66 -12.80
C LYS A 120 -11.91 -4.34 -12.70
N SER A 121 -12.59 -3.33 -12.17
CA SER A 121 -11.99 -2.07 -11.75
C SER A 121 -11.56 -2.15 -10.28
N VAL A 122 -10.32 -1.77 -10.02
CA VAL A 122 -9.67 -1.82 -8.71
C VAL A 122 -9.02 -0.48 -8.39
N MET A 123 -8.85 -0.22 -7.10
CA MET A 123 -7.90 0.77 -6.59
C MET A 123 -6.81 0.03 -5.82
N LEU A 124 -5.61 0.60 -5.75
CA LEU A 124 -4.47 -0.01 -5.06
C LEU A 124 -4.11 0.85 -3.85
N GLU A 125 -4.28 0.30 -2.65
CA GLU A 125 -3.89 0.95 -1.39
C GLU A 125 -2.51 0.40 -0.95
N PRO A 126 -1.48 1.25 -0.76
CA PRO A 126 -0.20 0.79 -0.21
C PRO A 126 -0.38 0.25 1.21
N PHE A 127 0.22 -0.91 1.51
CA PHE A 127 0.10 -1.57 2.81
C PHE A 127 0.60 -0.71 3.97
N ASP A 128 1.66 0.06 3.73
CA ASP A 128 2.29 0.95 4.70
C ASP A 128 1.58 2.32 4.85
N LEU A 129 0.57 2.60 4.02
CA LEU A 129 -0.22 3.85 4.01
C LEU A 129 -1.74 3.57 3.94
N PRO A 130 -2.33 2.96 4.97
CA PRO A 130 -3.76 2.65 4.96
C PRO A 130 -4.63 3.92 4.78
N GLY A 131 -5.65 3.83 3.91
CA GLY A 131 -6.52 4.95 3.52
C GLY A 131 -5.99 5.85 2.41
N MET A 132 -4.79 5.57 1.88
CA MET A 132 -4.24 6.23 0.70
C MET A 132 -4.32 5.32 -0.53
N LEU A 133 -4.34 5.92 -1.72
CA LEU A 133 -4.50 5.19 -2.98
C LEU A 133 -3.41 5.57 -3.97
N LEU A 134 -2.99 4.60 -4.77
CA LEU A 134 -2.23 4.81 -5.98
C LEU A 134 -3.08 5.59 -6.98
N ALA A 135 -2.57 6.70 -7.51
CA ALA A 135 -3.24 7.53 -8.50
C ALA A 135 -2.33 7.91 -9.68
N GLN A 136 -2.93 8.05 -10.85
CA GLN A 136 -2.27 8.54 -12.06
C GLN A 136 -2.31 10.08 -12.15
N GLN A 137 -1.26 10.69 -12.73
CA GLN A 137 -1.14 12.15 -12.89
C GLN A 137 -1.23 12.60 -14.37
N GLY A 138 -2.04 11.89 -15.16
CA GLY A 138 -2.21 12.10 -16.60
C GLY A 138 -1.26 11.25 -17.45
N THR A 139 -1.42 11.36 -18.78
CA THR A 139 -0.57 10.66 -19.75
C THR A 139 0.89 11.07 -19.59
N ASP A 140 1.79 10.09 -19.55
CA ASP A 140 3.22 10.21 -19.25
C ASP A 140 3.55 10.82 -17.88
N GLY A 141 2.54 11.11 -17.06
CA GLY A 141 2.68 11.52 -15.67
C GLY A 141 3.11 10.35 -14.79
N SER A 142 3.93 10.63 -13.78
CA SER A 142 4.32 9.63 -12.80
C SER A 142 3.13 9.20 -11.94
N LEU A 143 3.19 7.99 -11.42
CA LEU A 143 2.24 7.54 -10.41
C LEU A 143 2.62 8.12 -9.04
N ALA A 144 1.61 8.49 -8.27
CA ALA A 144 1.75 9.00 -6.91
C ALA A 144 0.76 8.33 -5.96
N VAL A 145 0.97 8.52 -4.67
CA VAL A 145 0.03 8.14 -3.62
C VAL A 145 -0.76 9.38 -3.19
N THR A 146 -2.08 9.29 -3.23
CA THR A 146 -3.01 10.35 -2.82
C THR A 146 -3.95 9.87 -1.71
N ASN A 147 -4.59 10.81 -1.01
CA ASN A 147 -5.61 10.46 -0.04
C ASN A 147 -6.89 9.99 -0.75
N SER A 148 -7.48 8.89 -0.29
CA SER A 148 -8.73 8.37 -0.88
C SER A 148 -9.88 9.36 -0.86
N ALA A 149 -9.93 10.26 0.13
CA ALA A 149 -10.95 11.29 0.23
C ALA A 149 -10.84 12.37 -0.86
N ASP A 150 -9.65 12.53 -1.45
CA ASP A 150 -9.34 13.53 -2.46
C ASP A 150 -9.31 12.94 -3.88
N ASP A 151 -9.65 11.66 -4.04
CA ASP A 151 -9.61 10.97 -5.33
C ASP A 151 -10.74 11.43 -6.26
N ASP A 152 -10.35 11.89 -7.44
CA ASP A 152 -11.24 12.33 -8.53
C ASP A 152 -11.53 11.21 -9.55
N GLY A 153 -11.11 9.98 -9.25
CA GLY A 153 -11.18 8.81 -10.12
C GLY A 153 -9.84 8.48 -10.78
N SER A 154 -8.79 9.25 -10.49
CA SER A 154 -7.42 8.95 -10.93
C SER A 154 -6.81 7.72 -10.26
N SER A 155 -7.42 7.19 -9.21
CA SER A 155 -6.98 5.94 -8.58
C SER A 155 -7.56 4.64 -9.18
N ILE A 156 -8.49 4.77 -10.14
CA ILE A 156 -9.20 3.62 -10.70
C ILE A 156 -8.40 3.00 -11.84
N PHE A 157 -8.12 1.70 -11.72
CA PHE A 157 -7.48 0.90 -12.75
C PHE A 157 -8.34 -0.31 -13.12
N ARG A 158 -8.47 -0.61 -14.40
CA ARG A 158 -9.05 -1.85 -14.89
C ARG A 158 -7.96 -2.89 -15.04
N VAL A 159 -8.11 -4.03 -14.38
CA VAL A 159 -7.16 -5.15 -14.54
C VAL A 159 -7.52 -5.89 -15.81
N VAL A 160 -6.55 -6.07 -16.71
CA VAL A 160 -6.69 -6.88 -17.93
C VAL A 160 -5.62 -7.95 -17.99
N SER A 161 -5.80 -8.96 -18.84
CA SER A 161 -4.72 -9.91 -19.15
C SER A 161 -3.48 -9.17 -19.64
N GLY A 162 -2.30 -9.64 -19.26
CA GLY A 162 -1.05 -8.98 -19.63
C GLY A 162 -0.93 -8.78 -21.14
N LEU A 163 -0.56 -7.56 -21.53
CA LEU A 163 -0.38 -7.18 -22.93
C LEU A 163 0.74 -7.99 -23.62
N ASP A 164 1.66 -8.56 -22.84
CA ASP A 164 2.73 -9.44 -23.33
C ASP A 164 2.25 -10.84 -23.73
N GLY A 165 0.97 -11.15 -23.49
CA GLY A 165 0.33 -12.42 -23.87
C GLY A 165 0.82 -13.63 -23.08
N LYS A 166 1.59 -13.43 -21.99
CA LYS A 166 2.05 -14.52 -21.14
C LYS A 166 0.97 -14.93 -20.14
N ASP A 167 0.91 -16.22 -19.86
CA ASP A 167 0.03 -16.71 -18.82
C ASP A 167 0.49 -16.21 -17.44
N GLY A 168 -0.45 -15.70 -16.66
CA GLY A 168 -0.20 -15.22 -15.29
C GLY A 168 0.31 -13.78 -15.20
N THR A 169 0.41 -13.04 -16.31
CA THR A 169 0.65 -11.60 -16.29
C THR A 169 -0.65 -10.80 -16.39
N VAL A 170 -0.62 -9.60 -15.85
CA VAL A 170 -1.70 -8.62 -15.88
C VAL A 170 -1.18 -7.27 -16.34
N SER A 171 -2.07 -6.45 -16.88
CA SER A 171 -1.83 -5.03 -17.12
C SER A 171 -2.91 -4.20 -16.43
N LEU A 172 -2.51 -3.02 -15.93
CA LEU A 172 -3.39 -2.11 -15.21
C LEU A 172 -3.72 -0.93 -16.12
N GLU A 173 -4.89 -0.98 -16.75
CA GLU A 173 -5.42 0.06 -17.63
C GLU A 173 -6.02 1.20 -16.79
N SER A 174 -5.82 2.46 -17.17
CA SER A 174 -6.49 3.59 -16.52
C SER A 174 -8.01 3.51 -16.69
N GLY A 175 -8.75 3.68 -15.60
CA GLY A 175 -10.22 3.73 -15.62
C GLY A 175 -10.77 4.97 -16.33
N SER A 176 -10.00 6.06 -16.38
CA SER A 176 -10.38 7.33 -17.04
C SER A 176 -9.86 7.46 -18.47
N GLN A 177 -8.89 6.63 -18.88
CA GLN A 177 -8.23 6.75 -20.18
C GLN A 177 -7.93 5.36 -20.78
N ALA A 178 -8.84 4.88 -21.63
CA ALA A 178 -8.71 3.59 -22.30
C ALA A 178 -7.46 3.53 -23.19
N GLY A 179 -6.80 2.38 -23.22
CA GLY A 179 -5.54 2.15 -23.95
C GLY A 179 -4.30 2.74 -23.28
N CYS A 180 -4.41 3.23 -22.04
CA CYS A 180 -3.28 3.72 -21.25
C CYS A 180 -3.07 2.86 -20.02
N TYR A 181 -1.83 2.46 -19.79
CA TYR A 181 -1.47 1.43 -18.81
C TYR A 181 -0.35 1.93 -17.89
N ILE A 182 -0.31 1.37 -16.68
CA ILE A 182 0.86 1.51 -15.81
C ILE A 182 2.07 0.89 -16.51
N TYR A 183 3.16 1.65 -16.57
CA TYR A 183 4.32 1.31 -17.40
C TYR A 183 5.64 1.66 -16.70
N SER A 184 6.59 0.72 -16.75
CA SER A 184 7.97 0.84 -16.26
C SER A 184 9.01 0.83 -17.37
N GLY A 185 8.68 0.25 -18.53
CA GLY A 185 9.66 -0.14 -19.57
C GLY A 185 10.26 -1.53 -19.33
N VAL A 186 11.27 -1.92 -20.12
CA VAL A 186 11.77 -3.32 -20.15
C VAL A 186 13.24 -3.50 -19.74
N ASN A 187 13.97 -2.41 -19.47
CA ASN A 187 15.40 -2.44 -19.11
C ASN A 187 15.75 -1.29 -18.17
N TYR A 188 15.29 -1.37 -16.93
CA TYR A 188 15.48 -0.31 -15.94
C TYR A 188 16.37 -0.73 -14.77
N LYS A 189 16.76 0.27 -13.99
CA LYS A 189 17.52 0.16 -12.74
C LYS A 189 16.57 0.37 -11.55
N PRO A 190 16.98 -0.02 -10.32
CA PRO A 190 16.25 0.36 -9.11
C PRO A 190 15.97 1.87 -9.08
N GLY A 191 14.80 2.27 -8.58
CA GLY A 191 14.35 3.66 -8.57
C GLY A 191 13.67 4.13 -9.86
N GLN A 192 13.43 3.25 -10.84
CA GLN A 192 12.72 3.65 -12.06
C GLN A 192 11.28 4.02 -11.73
N SER A 193 10.93 5.29 -11.93
CA SER A 193 9.58 5.78 -11.68
C SER A 193 8.59 5.18 -12.67
N MET A 194 7.44 4.78 -12.13
CA MET A 194 6.29 4.31 -12.87
C MET A 194 5.49 5.47 -13.41
N LYS A 195 4.94 5.30 -14.60
CA LYS A 195 4.08 6.29 -15.24
C LYS A 195 2.86 5.64 -15.89
N LEU A 196 1.90 6.48 -16.27
CA LEU A 196 0.84 6.07 -17.20
C LEU A 196 1.33 6.27 -18.64
N SER A 197 1.31 5.23 -19.47
CA SER A 197 1.74 5.31 -20.87
C SER A 197 0.67 4.71 -21.77
N CYS A 198 0.42 5.35 -22.91
CA CYS A 198 -0.63 4.94 -23.84
C CYS A 198 -0.08 4.21 -25.06
N GLU A 199 -0.83 3.22 -25.54
CA GLU A 199 -0.49 2.52 -26.77
C GLU A 199 -0.68 3.48 -27.97
N SER A 200 0.42 3.80 -28.66
CA SER A 200 0.39 4.64 -29.86
C SER A 200 0.34 3.79 -31.13
N GLY A 201 -0.83 3.25 -31.46
CA GLY A 201 -1.05 2.54 -32.73
C GLY A 201 -0.63 1.06 -32.70
N SER A 202 0.34 0.65 -33.53
CA SER A 202 0.72 -0.77 -33.63
C SER A 202 1.38 -1.27 -32.35
N SER A 203 0.94 -2.43 -31.84
CA SER A 203 1.46 -3.05 -30.62
C SER A 203 2.98 -3.22 -30.66
N ASP A 204 3.71 -2.38 -29.92
CA ASP A 204 5.14 -2.55 -29.71
C ASP A 204 5.36 -3.63 -28.65
N THR A 205 6.06 -4.71 -29.02
CA THR A 205 6.38 -5.81 -28.10
C THR A 205 7.10 -5.31 -26.83
N GLY A 206 7.90 -4.24 -26.94
CA GLY A 206 8.57 -3.62 -25.80
C GLY A 206 7.59 -2.87 -24.89
N PHE A 207 6.59 -2.20 -25.46
CA PHE A 207 5.52 -1.57 -24.68
C PHE A 207 4.72 -2.61 -23.91
N ASN A 208 4.28 -3.66 -24.61
CA ASN A 208 3.47 -4.74 -24.03
C ASN A 208 4.18 -5.41 -22.85
N GLN A 209 5.47 -5.72 -23.01
CA GLN A 209 6.27 -6.26 -21.92
C GLN A 209 6.42 -5.24 -20.77
N GLY A 210 6.70 -3.97 -21.08
CA GLY A 210 6.89 -2.90 -20.08
C GLY A 210 5.63 -2.48 -19.31
N ALA A 211 4.45 -2.90 -19.78
CA ALA A 211 3.16 -2.68 -19.14
C ALA A 211 2.52 -3.96 -18.58
N SER A 212 3.26 -5.09 -18.58
CA SER A 212 2.79 -6.38 -18.07
C SER A 212 3.56 -6.80 -16.82
N PHE A 213 2.83 -7.23 -15.80
CA PHE A 213 3.38 -7.58 -14.49
C PHE A 213 2.85 -8.95 -14.06
N VAL A 214 3.69 -9.72 -13.37
CA VAL A 214 3.23 -10.88 -12.61
C VAL A 214 2.58 -10.37 -11.33
N MET A 215 1.34 -10.77 -11.07
CA MET A 215 0.64 -10.44 -9.83
C MET A 215 0.81 -11.60 -8.84
N ASN A 216 1.58 -11.36 -7.78
CA ASN A 216 1.85 -12.34 -6.72
C ASN A 216 1.05 -12.00 -5.46
N LYS A 217 1.07 -12.91 -4.47
CA LYS A 217 0.67 -12.60 -3.11
C LYS A 217 1.52 -11.43 -2.56
N GLY A 218 0.95 -10.64 -1.66
CA GLY A 218 1.67 -9.59 -0.93
C GLY A 218 2.93 -10.13 -0.26
N LEU A 219 3.98 -9.30 -0.22
CA LEU A 219 5.25 -9.64 0.41
C LEU A 219 5.19 -9.51 1.94
N SER A 220 4.18 -8.79 2.43
CA SER A 220 3.80 -8.64 3.83
C SER A 220 2.35 -9.03 4.05
N GLU A 221 2.03 -9.41 5.29
CA GLU A 221 0.66 -9.74 5.72
C GLU A 221 0.34 -9.05 7.04
N TYR A 222 -0.93 -8.74 7.26
CA TYR A 222 -1.41 -8.24 8.54
C TYR A 222 -1.30 -9.32 9.61
N HIS A 223 -0.82 -8.94 10.79
CA HIS A 223 -0.89 -9.78 11.96
C HIS A 223 -2.38 -9.92 12.40
N PRO A 224 -2.79 -11.05 13.01
CA PRO A 224 -4.16 -11.20 13.53
C PRO A 224 -4.59 -10.15 14.58
N ILE A 225 -3.64 -9.35 15.05
CA ILE A 225 -3.81 -8.27 16.04
C ILE A 225 -3.30 -6.97 15.40
N SER A 226 -3.78 -6.66 14.20
CA SER A 226 -3.42 -5.43 13.50
C SER A 226 -4.58 -4.45 13.48
N PHE A 227 -4.24 -3.15 13.54
CA PHE A 227 -5.20 -2.06 13.58
C PHE A 227 -4.78 -0.94 12.65
N VAL A 228 -5.75 -0.17 12.17
CA VAL A 228 -5.53 1.13 11.54
C VAL A 228 -5.85 2.22 12.56
N ALA A 229 -4.87 3.05 12.89
CA ALA A 229 -5.04 4.23 13.73
C ALA A 229 -5.06 5.51 12.89
N LYS A 230 -6.02 6.40 13.15
CA LYS A 230 -6.14 7.67 12.43
C LYS A 230 -5.09 8.67 12.90
N GLY A 231 -4.36 9.26 11.97
CA GLY A 231 -3.43 10.35 12.21
C GLY A 231 -3.86 11.66 11.59
N ASP A 232 -3.12 12.73 11.90
CA ASP A 232 -3.40 14.06 11.36
C ASP A 232 -3.14 14.15 9.86
N LYS A 233 -2.06 13.51 9.41
CA LYS A 233 -1.59 13.54 8.01
C LYS A 233 -1.87 12.25 7.24
N ARG A 234 -1.82 11.12 7.94
CA ARG A 234 -2.00 9.78 7.39
C ARG A 234 -2.53 8.84 8.45
N ASN A 235 -3.08 7.69 8.06
CA ASN A 235 -3.35 6.63 9.03
C ASN A 235 -2.10 5.76 9.22
N PHE A 236 -2.04 5.07 10.36
CA PHE A 236 -0.94 4.22 10.76
C PHE A 236 -1.39 2.76 10.86
N LEU A 237 -0.57 1.86 10.32
CA LEU A 237 -0.71 0.43 10.55
C LEU A 237 -0.04 0.07 11.88
N LEU A 238 -0.82 -0.40 12.84
CA LEU A 238 -0.36 -0.89 14.14
C LEU A 238 -0.35 -2.42 14.18
N ALA A 239 0.67 -3.00 14.83
CA ALA A 239 0.79 -4.42 15.09
C ALA A 239 1.54 -4.65 16.43
N PRO A 240 1.50 -5.86 17.02
CA PRO A 240 2.23 -6.13 18.26
C PRO A 240 3.73 -5.98 18.02
N LEU A 241 4.46 -5.34 18.94
CA LEU A 241 5.90 -5.08 18.77
C LEU A 241 6.72 -6.33 18.40
N HIS A 242 6.35 -7.50 18.93
CA HIS A 242 7.05 -8.75 18.65
C HIS A 242 6.85 -9.28 17.22
N SER A 243 5.92 -8.73 16.42
CA SER A 243 5.68 -9.15 15.04
C SER A 243 6.66 -8.50 14.06
N PHE A 244 7.31 -7.42 14.47
CA PHE A 244 8.34 -6.73 13.70
C PHE A 244 9.63 -7.56 13.72
N ARG A 245 10.33 -7.57 12.59
CA ARG A 245 11.62 -8.20 12.36
C ARG A 245 12.66 -7.11 12.17
N ASP A 246 12.90 -6.72 10.93
CA ASP A 246 13.89 -5.72 10.53
C ASP A 246 13.23 -4.43 10.03
N GLU A 247 11.91 -4.28 10.20
CA GLU A 247 11.16 -3.08 9.83
C GLU A 247 11.31 -1.94 10.86
N PHE A 248 11.25 -0.70 10.40
CA PHE A 248 11.18 0.45 11.29
C PHE A 248 9.83 0.53 12.00
N TYR A 249 9.86 0.94 13.26
CA TYR A 249 8.66 1.07 14.07
C TYR A 249 8.70 2.27 15.02
N THR A 250 7.51 2.72 15.41
CA THR A 250 7.29 3.72 16.45
C THR A 250 6.35 3.16 17.52
N ILE A 251 6.78 3.17 18.78
CA ILE A 251 5.99 2.68 19.93
C ILE A 251 5.13 3.78 20.54
N TYR A 252 5.68 4.99 20.62
CA TYR A 252 5.07 6.10 21.32
C TYR A 252 4.48 7.07 20.33
N PHE A 253 3.21 7.41 20.54
CA PHE A 253 2.46 8.34 19.70
C PHE A 253 2.14 9.61 20.47
N ASN A 254 2.13 10.73 19.76
CA ASN A 254 1.60 11.99 20.26
C ASN A 254 0.08 11.97 20.10
N ILE A 255 -0.63 11.88 21.23
CA ILE A 255 -2.08 11.78 21.31
C ILE A 255 -2.59 13.05 22.00
N GLN A 256 -3.09 14.00 21.20
CA GLN A 256 -3.56 15.29 21.72
C GLN A 256 -5.00 15.15 22.25
N ALA A 257 -5.15 14.90 23.55
CA ALA A 257 -6.48 14.88 24.18
C ALA A 257 -7.25 16.21 24.01
#